data_AF-A0A563VUE1-F1
#
_entry.id   AF-A0A563VUE1-F1
#
_cell.length_a   1.000
_cell.length_b   1.000
_cell.length_c   1.000
_cell.angle_alpha   90.00
_cell.angle_beta   90.00
_cell.angle_gamma   90.00
#
_symmetry.space_group_name_H-M   'P 1'
#
loop_
_entity.id
_entity.type
_entity.pdbx_description
1 polymer ?
#
loop_
_entity_poly.entity_id
_entity_poly.type
_entity_poly.pdbx_seq_one_letter_code
_entity_poly.pdbx_strand_id
1 'polypeptide(L)' 'MTDMTQMTGAYALSWLPWILIPLITYILPFPIFALVFLWIEKEAVEEEV' A
#
# COMPACT_ATOMS: atom_id res chain seq x y z
N MET A 1 -19.08 -4.37 -26.56
CA MET A 1 -18.16 -3.20 -26.52
C MET A 1 -17.85 -2.74 -25.10
N THR A 2 -18.52 -3.23 -24.06
CA THR A 2 -18.29 -2.88 -22.65
C THR A 2 -16.93 -3.35 -22.11
N ASP A 3 -16.39 -4.46 -22.62
CA ASP A 3 -15.08 -4.97 -22.19
C ASP A 3 -13.87 -4.14 -22.65
N MET A 4 -14.06 -3.20 -23.59
CA MET A 4 -12.96 -2.39 -24.15
C MET A 4 -12.71 -1.08 -23.39
N THR A 5 -13.61 -0.69 -22.50
CA THR A 5 -13.58 0.63 -21.84
C THR A 5 -13.29 0.56 -20.35
N GLN A 6 -13.13 -0.64 -19.79
CA GLN A 6 -12.95 -0.87 -18.35
C GLN A 6 -11.71 -1.74 -18.10
N MET A 7 -11.12 -1.61 -16.90
CA MET A 7 -10.04 -2.49 -16.47
C MET A 7 -10.62 -3.86 -16.09
N THR A 8 -10.47 -4.83 -16.99
CA THR A 8 -10.86 -6.23 -16.80
C THR A 8 -9.63 -7.15 -16.82
N GLY A 9 -9.81 -8.43 -16.48
CA GLY A 9 -8.73 -9.42 -16.50
C GLY A 9 -9.21 -10.80 -16.93
N ALA A 10 -8.58 -11.36 -17.96
CA ALA A 10 -8.84 -12.71 -18.49
C ALA A 10 -7.88 -13.75 -17.86
N TYR A 11 -7.67 -13.66 -16.55
CA TYR A 11 -6.85 -14.57 -15.75
C TYR A 11 -7.60 -14.96 -14.48
N ALA A 12 -7.20 -16.07 -13.84
CA ALA A 12 -7.82 -16.52 -12.60
C ALA A 12 -7.67 -15.45 -11.49
N LEU A 13 -8.72 -15.25 -10.70
CA LEU A 13 -8.78 -14.25 -9.63
C LEU A 13 -8.53 -12.81 -10.12
N SER A 14 -9.11 -12.41 -11.26
CA SER A 14 -8.98 -11.06 -11.82
C SER A 14 -9.55 -9.93 -10.96
N TRP A 15 -10.29 -10.24 -9.90
CA TRP A 15 -10.70 -9.29 -8.87
C TRP A 15 -9.55 -8.91 -7.92
N LEU A 16 -8.46 -9.69 -7.88
CA LEU A 16 -7.38 -9.51 -6.91
C LEU A 16 -6.63 -8.17 -7.11
N PRO A 17 -6.28 -7.73 -8.33
CA PRO A 17 -5.63 -6.42 -8.52
C PRO A 17 -6.52 -5.24 -8.14
N TRP A 18 -7.84 -5.40 -8.23
CA TRP A 18 -8.79 -4.36 -7.83
C TRP A 18 -8.66 -4.01 -6.34
N ILE A 19 -8.29 -4.96 -5.48
CA ILE A 19 -8.05 -4.71 -4.06
C ILE A 19 -6.56 -4.57 -3.71
N LEU A 20 -5.69 -5.42 -4.27
CA LEU A 20 -4.27 -5.43 -3.92
C LEU A 20 -3.54 -4.16 -4.36
N ILE A 21 -3.85 -3.62 -5.54
CA ILE A 21 -3.19 -2.40 -6.02
C ILE A 21 -3.53 -1.24 -5.07
N PRO A 22 -4.80 -0.95 -4.76
CA PRO A 22 -5.16 0.00 -3.72
C PRO A 22 -4.46 -0.23 -2.38
N LEU A 23 -4.54 -1.47 -1.90
CA LEU A 23 -4.05 -1.83 -0.59
C LEU A 23 -2.55 -1.54 -0.45
N ILE A 24 -1.75 -1.95 -1.44
CA ILE A 24 -0.29 -1.85 -1.36
C ILE A 24 0.23 -0.47 -1.77
N THR A 25 -0.42 0.22 -2.71
CA THR A 25 0.14 1.46 -3.27
C THR A 25 -0.29 2.73 -2.55
N TYR A 26 -1.43 2.73 -1.85
CA TYR A 26 -1.86 3.95 -1.15
C TYR A 26 -2.58 3.74 0.19
N ILE A 27 -2.98 2.51 0.56
CA ILE A 27 -3.52 2.24 1.90
C ILE A 27 -2.41 1.87 2.88
N LEU A 28 -1.66 0.81 2.61
CA LEU A 28 -0.58 0.30 3.48
C LEU A 28 0.65 1.21 3.59
N PRO A 29 1.04 2.02 2.58
CA PRO A 29 2.20 2.89 2.72
C PRO A 29 2.07 3.87 3.89
N PHE A 30 0.87 4.40 4.20
CA PHE A 30 0.72 5.34 5.30
C PHE A 30 0.95 4.71 6.68
N PRO A 31 0.33 3.56 7.04
CA PRO A 31 0.69 2.84 8.25
C PRO A 31 2.17 2.45 8.30
N ILE A 32 2.75 1.98 7.19
CA ILE A 32 4.16 1.58 7.15
C ILE A 32 5.06 2.78 7.43
N PHE A 33 4.84 3.92 6.77
CA PHE A 33 5.59 5.14 7.00
C PHE A 33 5.43 5.64 8.43
N ALA A 34 4.23 5.58 9.00
CA ALA A 34 4.01 5.96 10.40
C ALA A 34 4.80 5.06 11.37
N LEU A 35 4.81 3.74 11.17
CA LEU A 35 5.57 2.82 12.01
C LEU A 35 7.08 3.06 11.90
N VAL A 36 7.59 3.22 10.68
CA VAL A 36 9.01 3.50 10.43
C VAL A 36 9.41 4.85 11.03
N PHE A 37 8.57 5.88 10.87
CA PHE A 37 8.80 7.20 11.45
C PHE A 37 8.90 7.14 12.99
N LEU A 38 7.94 6.48 13.65
CA LEU A 38 7.98 6.33 15.11
C LEU A 38 9.21 5.56 15.59
N TRP A 39 9.68 4.58 14.82
CA TRP A 39 10.90 3.84 15.16
C TRP A 39 12.16 4.71 15.01
N ILE A 40 12.28 5.48 13.93
CA ILE A 40 13.42 6.40 13.71
C ILE A 40 13.49 7.47 14.79
N GLU A 41 12.37 8.15 15.07
CA GLU A 41 12.32 9.23 16.08
C GLU A 41 12.60 8.70 17.49
N LYS A 42 12.25 7.44 17.78
CA LYS A 42 12.58 6.81 19.07
C LYS A 42 14.10 6.70 19.25
N GLU A 43 14.84 6.26 18.23
CA GLU A 43 16.31 6.14 18.30
C GLU A 43 16.97 7.52 18.41
N ALA A 44 16.48 8.52 17.67
CA ALA A 44 16.98 9.89 17.75
C ALA A 44 16.85 10.49 19.17
N VAL A 45 15.73 10.24 19.84
CA VAL A 45 15.53 10.71 21.23
C VAL A 45 16.44 9.97 22.23
N GLU A 46 16.73 8.69 22.02
CA GLU A 46 17.63 7.92 22.89
C GLU A 46 19.11 8.36 22.75
N GLU A 47 19.54 8.87 21.60
CA GLU A 47 20.91 9.38 21.41
C GLU A 47 21.16 10.78 22.00
N GLU A 48 20.13 11.60 22.18
CA GLU A 48 20.25 12.97 22.72
C GLU A 48 20.19 13.07 24.26
N VAL A 49 19.84 11.97 24.97
CA VAL A 49 19.68 11.89 26.44
C VAL A 49 20.87 11.24 27.11
#